data_AF-A0A2Z6LJK0-F1
#
_entry.id   AF-A0A2Z6LJK0-F1
#
_cell.length_a   1.000
_cell.length_b   1.000
_cell.length_c   1.000
_cell.angle_alpha   90.00
_cell.angle_beta   90.00
_cell.angle_gamma   90.00
#
_symmetry.space_group_name_H-M   'P 1'
#
loop_
_entity.id
_entity.type
_entity.pdbx_description
1 polymer ?
#
loop_
_entity_poly.entity_id
_entity_poly.type
_entity_poly.pdbx_seq_one_letter_code
_entity_poly.pdbx_strand_id
1 'polypeptide(L)'
;MQRFKSLLPQARFSSRSLYSHPRPFSAQPNYAQRNDDEEDPQNQILVQGRAKSRAAILNRPSSLNALTTSMVARLKRLYDSWEENSDIGFVLMKGSGTAFCSGADVVRLYHSLNEDNDALPF
;
A
#
# COMPACT_ATOMS: atom_id res chain seq x y z
N MET A 1 -56.02 33.64 42.11
CA MET A 1 -56.41 32.32 41.57
C MET A 1 -56.57 32.44 40.05
N GLN A 2 -55.86 31.58 39.30
CA GLN A 2 -56.07 31.13 37.90
C GLN A 2 -56.00 32.20 36.78
N ARG A 3 -54.91 32.31 36.01
CA ARG A 3 -54.26 31.44 34.99
C ARG A 3 -54.71 31.75 33.54
N PHE A 4 -53.89 32.62 32.95
CA PHE A 4 -53.51 32.86 31.55
C PHE A 4 -54.13 32.00 30.44
N LYS A 5 -54.65 32.71 29.42
CA LYS A 5 -55.08 32.20 28.12
C LYS A 5 -53.86 31.79 27.30
N SER A 6 -53.74 30.53 26.90
CA SER A 6 -52.72 30.06 25.94
C SER A 6 -53.30 30.01 24.53
N LEU A 7 -52.92 30.99 23.70
CA LEU A 7 -52.94 30.89 22.25
C LEU A 7 -51.75 30.02 21.82
N LEU A 8 -52.01 28.83 21.29
CA LEU A 8 -50.99 28.03 20.62
C LEU A 8 -50.99 28.36 19.12
N PRO A 9 -49.84 28.73 18.53
CA PRO A 9 -49.71 29.00 17.11
C PRO A 9 -49.65 27.69 16.30
N GLN A 10 -50.26 27.73 15.11
CA GLN A 10 -50.07 26.74 14.05
C GLN A 10 -48.58 26.63 13.70
N ALA A 11 -47.94 25.56 14.17
CA ALA A 11 -46.60 25.20 13.72
C ALA A 11 -46.74 24.44 12.39
N ARG A 12 -46.24 25.07 11.33
CA ARG A 12 -46.13 24.52 9.98
C ARG A 12 -45.40 23.17 10.03
N PHE A 13 -46.02 22.13 9.48
CA PHE A 13 -45.34 20.89 9.14
C PHE A 13 -44.23 21.23 8.13
N SER A 14 -43.00 21.38 8.63
CA SER A 14 -41.81 21.37 7.79
C SER A 14 -41.57 19.91 7.44
N SER A 15 -41.85 19.56 6.18
CA SER A 15 -41.35 18.35 5.54
C SER A 15 -39.82 18.42 5.58
N ARG A 16 -39.21 17.90 6.65
CA ARG A 16 -37.79 17.54 6.63
C ARG A 16 -37.66 16.33 5.72
N SER A 17 -37.54 16.62 4.44
CA SER A 17 -36.97 15.68 3.47
C SER A 17 -35.66 15.19 4.06
N LEU A 18 -35.63 13.91 4.41
CA LEU A 18 -34.40 13.18 4.64
C LEU A 18 -33.70 13.08 3.28
N TYR A 19 -33.02 14.15 2.91
CA TYR A 19 -32.05 14.10 1.82
C TYR A 19 -30.88 13.25 2.33
N SER A 20 -31.04 11.93 2.14
CA SER A 20 -29.93 11.02 1.86
C SER A 20 -29.00 11.75 0.91
N HIS A 21 -27.93 12.31 1.45
CA HIS A 21 -26.85 12.81 0.61
C HIS A 21 -26.23 11.55 0.00
N PRO A 22 -26.29 11.37 -1.33
CA PRO A 22 -25.50 10.33 -1.95
C PRO A 22 -24.06 10.74 -1.68
N ARG A 23 -23.36 9.99 -0.83
CA ARG A 23 -21.90 10.06 -0.83
C ARG A 23 -21.51 9.79 -2.28
N PRO A 24 -20.85 10.73 -2.99
CA PRO A 24 -20.26 10.34 -4.25
C PRO A 24 -19.31 9.20 -3.88
N PHE A 25 -19.48 8.08 -4.55
CA PHE A 25 -18.59 6.93 -4.52
C PHE A 25 -17.25 7.39 -5.11
N SER A 26 -16.51 8.25 -4.40
CA SER A 26 -15.13 8.61 -4.73
C SER A 26 -14.15 7.59 -4.15
N ALA A 27 -14.65 6.39 -3.83
CA ALA A 27 -13.86 5.18 -3.73
C ALA A 27 -13.65 4.57 -5.12
N GLN A 28 -13.45 5.40 -6.15
CA GLN A 28 -12.65 4.93 -7.27
C GLN A 28 -11.25 4.79 -6.69
N PRO A 29 -10.73 3.57 -6.51
CA PRO A 29 -9.33 3.44 -6.17
C PRO A 29 -8.63 4.09 -7.35
N ASN A 30 -7.86 5.15 -7.10
CA ASN A 30 -6.89 5.59 -8.08
C ASN A 30 -5.83 4.48 -8.10
N TYR A 31 -6.15 3.38 -8.80
CA TYR A 31 -5.18 2.49 -9.40
C TYR A 31 -4.42 3.37 -10.38
N ALA A 32 -3.53 4.23 -9.87
CA ALA A 32 -2.58 4.94 -10.68
C ALA A 32 -2.03 3.88 -11.64
N GLN A 33 -2.26 4.14 -12.93
CA GLN A 33 -2.03 3.20 -14.02
C GLN A 33 -0.81 2.36 -13.70
N ARG A 34 -1.03 1.05 -13.55
CA ARG A 34 0.09 0.16 -13.37
C ARG A 34 0.88 0.20 -14.66
N ASN A 35 2.02 0.86 -14.58
CA ASN A 35 3.12 0.53 -15.46
C ASN A 35 3.62 -0.83 -14.94
N ASP A 36 2.91 -1.90 -15.32
CA ASP A 36 3.32 -3.29 -15.06
C ASP A 36 4.55 -3.68 -15.90
N ASP A 37 5.02 -2.76 -16.74
CA ASP A 37 6.19 -2.88 -17.60
C ASP A 37 7.48 -2.50 -16.82
N GLU A 38 8.24 -3.54 -16.47
CA GLU A 38 9.64 -3.50 -15.96
C GLU A 38 9.90 -2.83 -14.61
N GLU A 39 9.23 -3.29 -13.55
CA GLU A 39 9.77 -3.14 -12.20
C GLU A 39 10.95 -4.09 -11.98
N ASP A 40 12.13 -3.74 -12.52
CA ASP A 40 13.39 -4.46 -12.29
C ASP A 40 13.68 -4.50 -10.78
N PRO A 41 13.79 -5.70 -10.16
CA PRO A 41 14.17 -5.84 -8.76
C PRO A 41 15.48 -5.10 -8.45
N GLN A 42 16.34 -4.87 -9.45
CA GLN A 42 17.56 -4.09 -9.27
C GLN A 42 17.32 -2.66 -8.82
N ASN A 43 16.25 -2.04 -9.31
CA ASN A 43 15.88 -0.67 -8.96
C ASN A 43 15.01 -0.62 -7.69
N GLN A 44 14.37 -1.73 -7.33
CA GLN A 44 13.53 -1.84 -6.12
C GLN A 44 14.30 -2.23 -4.86
N ILE A 45 15.45 -2.87 -5.00
CA ILE A 45 16.35 -3.19 -3.89
C ILE A 45 17.73 -2.60 -4.20
N LEU A 46 17.97 -1.41 -3.65
CA LEU A 46 19.27 -0.74 -3.76
C LEU A 46 20.23 -1.29 -2.70
N VAL A 47 21.52 -1.30 -3.03
CA VAL A 47 22.59 -1.74 -2.13
C VAL A 47 23.52 -0.57 -1.84
N GLN A 48 23.80 -0.33 -0.56
CA GLN A 48 24.83 0.62 -0.13
C GLN A 48 25.90 -0.10 0.69
N GLY A 49 27.15 0.02 0.26
CA GLY A 49 28.31 -0.48 0.98
C GLY A 49 29.03 0.61 1.76
N ARG A 50 29.48 0.27 2.97
CA ARG A 50 30.49 1.01 3.74
C ARG A 50 31.56 0.04 4.22
N ALA A 51 32.61 0.55 4.88
CA ALA A 51 33.81 -0.21 5.28
C ALA A 51 33.54 -1.66 5.70
N LYS A 52 32.86 -1.87 6.83
CA LYS A 52 32.51 -3.20 7.35
C LYS A 52 30.99 -3.45 7.37
N SER A 53 30.23 -2.78 6.50
CA SER A 53 28.77 -2.95 6.49
C SER A 53 28.13 -2.91 5.12
N ARG A 54 26.96 -3.55 5.03
CA ARG A 54 26.07 -3.50 3.86
C ARG A 54 24.66 -3.08 4.28
N ALA A 55 24.00 -2.34 3.39
CA ALA A 55 22.64 -1.91 3.55
C ALA A 55 21.80 -2.34 2.33
N ALA A 56 20.72 -3.07 2.58
CA ALA A 56 19.66 -3.27 1.60
C ALA A 56 18.59 -2.18 1.79
N ILE A 57 18.25 -1.47 0.72
CA ILE A 57 17.28 -0.37 0.74
C ILE A 57 16.09 -0.76 -0.12
N LEU A 58 14.92 -0.88 0.51
CA LEU A 58 13.64 -1.09 -0.19
C LEU A 58 13.24 0.24 -0.87
N ASN A 59 13.20 0.24 -2.20
CA ASN A 59 13.06 1.43 -3.03
C ASN A 59 11.80 1.39 -3.88
N ARG A 60 10.65 1.33 -3.20
CA ARG A 60 9.32 1.36 -3.81
C ARG A 60 8.37 2.22 -2.98
N PRO A 61 8.68 3.52 -2.79
CA PRO A 61 7.97 4.38 -1.85
C PRO A 61 6.50 4.61 -2.23
N SER A 62 6.16 4.55 -3.53
CA SER A 62 4.78 4.63 -4.04
C SER A 62 3.87 3.53 -3.48
N SER A 63 4.44 2.38 -3.13
CA SER A 63 3.72 1.23 -2.55
C SER A 63 4.13 0.98 -1.10
N LEU A 64 4.61 2.01 -0.39
CA LEU A 64 5.08 1.91 1.00
C LEU A 64 6.11 0.78 1.21
N ASN A 65 6.91 0.51 0.18
CA ASN A 65 7.89 -0.57 0.15
C ASN A 65 7.28 -1.98 0.36
N ALA A 66 6.05 -2.22 -0.12
CA ALA A 66 5.46 -3.57 -0.16
C ALA A 66 6.34 -4.55 -0.95
N LEU A 67 6.54 -5.75 -0.39
CA LEU A 67 7.43 -6.78 -0.92
C LEU A 67 6.74 -7.61 -2.01
N THR A 68 7.37 -7.68 -3.17
CA THR A 68 7.04 -8.61 -4.25
C THR A 68 7.93 -9.86 -4.17
N THR A 69 7.53 -10.95 -4.85
CA THR A 69 8.34 -12.18 -4.93
C THR A 69 9.74 -11.93 -5.49
N SER A 70 9.85 -11.06 -6.50
CA SER A 70 11.12 -10.74 -7.17
C SER A 70 12.07 -9.94 -6.26
N MET A 71 11.53 -9.00 -5.46
CA MET A 71 12.29 -8.30 -4.42
C MET A 71 12.84 -9.27 -3.37
N VAL A 72 12.01 -10.18 -2.88
CA VAL A 72 12.41 -11.21 -1.89
C VAL A 72 13.51 -12.10 -2.45
N ALA A 73 13.38 -12.54 -3.70
CA ALA A 73 14.41 -13.36 -4.35
C ALA A 73 15.76 -12.62 -4.47
N ARG A 74 15.73 -11.32 -4.79
CA ARG A 74 16.95 -10.49 -4.83
C ARG A 74 17.56 -10.29 -3.44
N LEU A 75 16.74 -9.99 -2.43
CA LEU A 75 17.20 -9.87 -1.05
C LEU A 75 17.89 -11.15 -0.57
N LYS A 76 17.30 -12.32 -0.89
CA LYS A 76 17.93 -13.62 -0.59
C LYS A 76 19.32 -13.74 -1.21
N ARG A 77 19.47 -13.48 -2.51
CA ARG A 77 20.77 -13.54 -3.20
C ARG A 77 21.81 -12.59 -2.58
N LEU A 78 21.38 -11.38 -2.19
CA LEU A 78 22.26 -10.41 -1.53
C LEU A 78 22.72 -10.93 -0.17
N TYR A 79 21.80 -11.42 0.66
CA TYR A 79 22.14 -11.91 1.99
C TYR A 79 23.00 -13.17 1.95
N ASP A 80 22.70 -14.12 1.05
CA ASP A 80 23.55 -15.29 0.81
C ASP A 80 24.99 -14.83 0.43
N SER A 81 25.12 -13.82 -0.45
CA SER A 81 26.45 -13.29 -0.83
C SER A 81 27.19 -12.53 0.29
N TRP A 82 26.44 -11.95 1.24
CA TRP A 82 27.03 -11.16 2.33
C TRP A 82 27.43 -12.04 3.50
N GLU A 83 26.72 -13.14 3.72
CA GLU A 83 27.03 -14.15 4.73
C GLU A 83 28.42 -14.76 4.50
N GLU A 84 28.77 -15.03 3.24
CA GLU A 84 30.06 -15.63 2.86
C GLU A 84 31.24 -14.64 2.89
N ASN A 85 30.98 -13.34 3.11
CA ASN A 85 32.00 -12.30 3.02
C ASN A 85 32.50 -11.83 4.40
N SER A 86 33.70 -12.27 4.77
CA SER A 86 34.34 -11.95 6.05
C SER A 86 34.69 -10.46 6.26
N ASP A 87 34.60 -9.63 5.21
CA ASP A 87 34.74 -8.18 5.35
C ASP A 87 33.46 -7.48 5.81
N ILE A 88 32.32 -8.17 5.84
CA ILE A 88 31.06 -7.58 6.31
C ILE A 88 30.87 -7.93 7.78
N GLY A 89 31.00 -6.92 8.64
CA GLY A 89 30.77 -7.07 10.09
C GLY A 89 29.29 -7.02 10.48
N PHE A 90 28.45 -6.30 9.72
CA PHE A 90 27.01 -6.28 9.93
C PHE A 90 26.23 -5.85 8.69
N VAL A 91 24.96 -6.23 8.65
CA VAL A 91 24.01 -5.86 7.61
C VAL A 91 22.86 -5.05 8.21
N LEU A 92 22.33 -4.10 7.45
CA LEU A 92 21.13 -3.36 7.80
C LEU A 92 20.13 -3.38 6.66
N MET A 93 18.85 -3.26 6.99
CA MET A 93 17.79 -3.06 6.01
C MET A 93 17.05 -1.77 6.35
N LYS A 94 16.70 -0.98 5.34
CA LYS A 94 15.86 0.21 5.50
C LYS A 94 14.92 0.41 4.33
N GLY A 95 13.85 1.17 4.54
CA GLY A 95 12.99 1.66 3.47
C GLY A 95 13.45 3.02 2.96
N SER A 96 13.20 3.28 1.68
CA SER A 96 13.19 4.62 1.10
C SER A 96 11.88 5.33 1.42
N GLY A 97 11.89 6.67 1.42
CA GLY A 97 10.69 7.47 1.66
C GLY A 97 10.22 7.39 3.12
N THR A 98 8.90 7.34 3.30
CA THR A 98 8.23 7.53 4.60
C THR A 98 7.96 6.24 5.37
N ALA A 99 8.06 5.08 4.72
CA ALA A 99 7.77 3.78 5.32
C ALA A 99 9.00 2.87 5.28
N PHE A 100 9.14 1.98 6.26
CA PHE A 100 10.10 0.89 6.17
C PHE A 100 9.64 -0.14 5.13
N CYS A 101 8.52 -0.82 5.41
CA CYS A 101 7.88 -1.82 4.59
C CYS A 101 6.43 -1.99 5.06
N SER A 102 5.48 -2.11 4.13
CA SER A 102 4.06 -2.35 4.44
C SER A 102 3.66 -3.83 4.42
N GLY A 103 4.63 -4.75 4.33
CA GLY A 103 4.40 -6.20 4.26
C GLY A 103 4.42 -6.74 2.83
N ALA A 104 3.68 -7.82 2.58
CA ALA A 104 3.57 -8.43 1.26
C ALA A 104 2.69 -7.60 0.31
N ASP A 105 3.02 -7.60 -0.98
CA ASP A 105 2.18 -7.03 -2.02
C ASP A 105 1.06 -8.01 -2.42
N VAL A 106 -0.02 -7.98 -1.63
CA VAL A 106 -1.20 -8.84 -1.85
C VAL A 106 -1.93 -8.52 -3.15
N VAL A 107 -1.82 -7.28 -3.62
CA VAL A 107 -2.43 -6.85 -4.87
C VAL A 107 -1.73 -7.57 -6.02
N ARG A 108 -0.40 -7.51 -6.07
CA ARG A 108 0.37 -8.21 -7.11
C ARG A 108 0.20 -9.73 -7.02
N LEU A 109 0.15 -10.28 -5.82
CA LEU A 109 -0.14 -11.71 -5.61
C LEU A 109 -1.50 -12.11 -6.22
N TYR A 110 -2.54 -11.31 -6.01
CA TYR A 110 -3.86 -11.56 -6.59
C TYR A 110 -3.84 -11.56 -8.13
N HIS A 111 -3.10 -10.64 -8.75
CA HIS A 111 -2.98 -10.61 -10.21
C HIS A 111 -2.25 -11.83 -10.76
N SER A 112 -1.14 -12.22 -10.16
CA SER A 112 -0.41 -13.43 -10.58
C SER A 112 -1.25 -14.70 -10.47
N LEU A 113 -2.10 -14.82 -9.44
CA LEU A 113 -3.01 -15.97 -9.29
C LEU A 113 -4.14 -16.01 -10.33
N ASN A 114 -4.53 -14.87 -10.88
CA ASN A 114 -5.63 -14.80 -11.85
C ASN A 114 -5.12 -14.88 -13.29
N GLU A 115 -3.92 -14.37 -13.58
CA GLU A 115 -3.26 -14.55 -14.89
C GLU A 115 -3.12 -16.04 -15.25
N ASP A 116 -2.88 -16.91 -14.26
CA ASP A 116 -2.83 -18.36 -14.44
C ASP A 116 -4.21 -19.01 -14.74
N ASN A 117 -5.32 -18.36 -14.39
CA ASN A 117 -6.68 -18.88 -14.60
C ASN A 117 -7.25 -18.56 -15.99
N ASP A 118 -6.79 -17.50 -16.64
CA ASP A 118 -7.23 -17.11 -17.99
C ASP A 118 -6.53 -17.94 -19.11
N ALA A 119 -5.51 -18.73 -18.75
CA ALA A 119 -4.73 -19.55 -19.68
C ALA A 119 -5.30 -20.96 -19.94
N LEU A 120 -6.41 -21.35 -19.30
CA LEU A 120 -7.10 -22.61 -19.58
C LEU A 120 -8.44 -22.33 -20.29
N PRO A 121 -8.48 -22.39 -21.63
CA PRO A 121 -9.75 -22.42 -22.34
C PRO A 121 -10.40 -23.77 -22.04
N PHE A 122 -11.58 -23.76 -21.42
CA PHE A 122 -12.53 -24.83 -21.63
C PHE A 122 -13.06 -24.77 -23.07
#